data_AF-A0A965HQ62-F1
#
_entry.id   AF-A0A965HQ62-F1
#
_cell.length_a   1.000
_cell.length_b   1.000
_cell.length_c   1.000
_cell.angle_alpha   90.00
_cell.angle_beta   90.00
_cell.angle_gamma   90.00
#
_symmetry.space_group_name_H-M   'P 1'
#
loop_
_entity.id
_entity.type
_entity.pdbx_description
1 polymer ?
#
loop_
_entity_poly.entity_id
_entity_poly.type
_entity_poly.pdbx_seq_one_letter_code
_entity_poly.pdbx_strand_id
1 'polypeptide(L)'
;MRILYRYLTGQMMAATAGAVAVLSLIIVLGNAFKQIFELLVNDELPISLIFKMVGLLIPQALTFTMPWGILVAALIVFGRMSQDLELQAIRAAGIGSFGDLFLQQRGDCSPHSSKV
;
A
#
# COMPACT_ATOMS: atom_id res chain seq x y z
N MET A 1 -4.22 -22.23 -0.90
CA MET A 1 -4.15 -21.01 -1.73
C MET A 1 -5.09 -19.89 -1.27
N ARG A 2 -6.41 -20.11 -1.10
CA ARG A 2 -7.37 -19.04 -0.69
C ARG A 2 -7.13 -18.44 0.72
N ILE A 3 -6.65 -19.23 1.68
CA ILE A 3 -6.39 -18.76 3.05
C ILE A 3 -5.29 -17.68 3.07
N LEU A 4 -4.21 -17.90 2.32
CA LEU A 4 -3.08 -17.00 2.23
C LEU A 4 -3.49 -15.68 1.57
N TYR A 5 -4.23 -15.77 0.46
CA TYR A 5 -4.71 -14.59 -0.25
C TYR A 5 -5.66 -13.74 0.60
N ARG A 6 -6.52 -14.38 1.40
CA ARG A 6 -7.43 -13.68 2.33
C ARG A 6 -6.69 -13.02 3.49
N TYR A 7 -5.63 -13.66 3.98
CA TYR A 7 -4.78 -13.08 5.01
C TYR A 7 -4.00 -11.87 4.48
N LEU A 8 -3.40 -12.00 3.29
CA LEU A 8 -2.65 -10.92 2.64
C LEU A 8 -3.52 -9.70 2.32
N THR A 9 -4.71 -9.94 1.73
CA THR A 9 -5.65 -8.86 1.40
C THR A 9 -6.23 -8.20 2.66
N GLY A 10 -6.48 -8.96 3.73
CA GLY A 10 -6.88 -8.41 5.02
C GLY A 10 -5.81 -7.50 5.65
N GLN A 11 -4.55 -7.95 5.65
CA GLN A 11 -3.42 -7.15 6.15
C GLN A 11 -3.19 -5.90 5.31
N MET A 12 -3.26 -6.01 3.97
CA MET A 12 -3.13 -4.88 3.04
C MET A 12 -4.24 -3.84 3.23
N MET A 13 -5.50 -4.27 3.36
CA MET A 13 -6.63 -3.37 3.60
C MET A 13 -6.51 -2.64 4.94
N ALA A 14 -6.15 -3.36 6.01
CA ALA A 14 -5.96 -2.76 7.33
C ALA A 14 -4.79 -1.75 7.36
N ALA A 15 -3.66 -2.09 6.73
CA ALA A 15 -2.51 -1.20 6.64
C ALA A 15 -2.79 0.03 5.77
N THR A 16 -3.53 -0.12 4.67
CA THR A 16 -3.93 0.99 3.81
C THR A 16 -4.88 1.94 4.52
N ALA A 17 -5.88 1.40 5.22
CA ALA A 17 -6.78 2.21 6.04
C ALA A 17 -6.01 3.00 7.11
N GLY A 18 -5.06 2.35 7.81
CA GLY A 18 -4.21 3.02 8.80
C GLY A 18 -3.32 4.12 8.18
N ALA A 19 -2.66 3.83 7.05
CA ALA A 19 -1.78 4.78 6.37
C ALA A 19 -2.56 5.99 5.83
N VAL A 20 -3.72 5.76 5.21
CA VAL A 20 -4.61 6.84 4.74
C VAL A 20 -5.13 7.66 5.91
N ALA A 21 -5.53 7.04 7.02
CA ALA A 21 -5.98 7.75 8.21
C ALA A 21 -4.88 8.67 8.78
N VAL A 22 -3.65 8.16 8.93
CA VAL A 22 -2.52 8.95 9.43
C VAL A 22 -2.17 10.10 8.49
N LEU A 23 -2.07 9.85 7.18
CA LEU A 23 -1.76 10.89 6.18
C LEU A 23 -2.87 11.94 6.10
N SER A 24 -4.14 11.53 6.17
CA SER A 24 -5.29 12.43 6.20
C SER A 24 -5.25 13.33 7.44
N LEU A 25 -4.93 12.77 8.60
CA LEU A 25 -4.82 13.52 9.86
C LEU A 25 -3.72 14.59 9.76
N ILE A 26 -2.56 14.27 9.18
CA ILE A 26 -1.46 15.21 8.97
C ILE A 26 -1.91 16.40 8.08
N ILE A 27 -2.60 16.12 6.97
CA ILE A 27 -3.07 17.17 6.05
C ILE A 27 -4.13 18.07 6.71
N VAL A 28 -5.08 17.47 7.43
CA VAL A 28 -6.12 18.22 8.15
C VAL A 28 -5.50 19.12 9.21
N LEU A 29 -4.53 18.62 9.98
CA LEU A 29 -3.81 19.41 10.98
C LEU A 29 -3.08 20.59 10.31
N GLY A 30 -2.33 20.33 9.23
CA GLY A 30 -1.64 21.38 8.48
C GLY A 30 -2.58 22.46 7.95
N ASN A 31 -3.79 22.09 7.52
CA ASN A 31 -4.76 23.05 7.04
C ASN A 31 -5.49 23.80 8.16
N ALA A 32 -5.71 23.17 9.32
CA ALA A 32 -6.23 23.84 10.50
C ALA A 32 -5.26 24.94 10.98
N PHE A 33 -3.95 24.67 10.97
CA PHE A 33 -2.94 25.70 11.24
C PHE A 33 -2.99 26.84 10.23
N LYS A 34 -3.18 26.53 8.93
CA LYS A 34 -3.36 27.56 7.89
C LYS A 34 -4.59 28.43 8.16
N GLN A 35 -5.71 27.84 8.56
CA GLN A 35 -6.93 28.59 8.87
C GLN A 35 -6.76 29.50 10.08
N ILE A 36 -6.07 29.03 11.13
CA ILE A 36 -5.75 29.86 12.29
C ILE A 36 -4.87 31.05 11.88
N PHE A 37 -3.88 30.82 11.01
CA PHE A 37 -3.05 31.90 10.46
C PHE A 37 -3.83 32.85 9.54
N GLU A 38 -4.74 32.34 8.69
CA GLU A 38 -5.59 33.18 7.84
C GLU A 38 -6.59 34.00 8.65
N LEU A 39 -7.14 33.46 9.74
CA LEU A 39 -8.00 34.19 10.69
C LEU A 39 -7.24 35.26 11.47
N LEU A 40 -5.95 35.04 11.71
CA LEU A 40 -5.08 36.01 12.39
C LEU A 40 -4.57 37.12 11.46
N VAL A 41 -4.54 36.86 10.14
CA VAL A 41 -4.09 37.81 9.11
C VAL A 41 -5.25 38.56 8.45
N ASN A 42 -6.44 37.96 8.40
CA ASN A 42 -7.62 38.53 7.76
C ASN A 42 -8.75 38.63 8.81
N ASP A 43 -8.79 39.72 9.55
CA ASP A 43 -9.76 40.04 10.61
C ASP A 43 -11.26 40.01 10.17
N GLU A 44 -11.59 39.69 8.91
CA GLU A 44 -12.93 39.92 8.32
C GLU A 44 -13.40 38.82 7.32
N LEU A 45 -12.91 37.58 7.40
CA LEU A 45 -13.41 36.52 6.50
C LEU A 45 -14.69 35.85 7.04
N PRO A 46 -15.80 35.81 6.28
CA PRO A 46 -17.04 35.17 6.71
C PRO A 46 -16.84 33.65 6.84
N ILE A 47 -17.33 33.10 7.96
CA ILE A 47 -17.26 31.67 8.33
C ILE A 47 -17.77 30.72 7.22
N SER A 48 -18.62 31.21 6.32
CA SER A 48 -19.10 30.47 5.15
C SER A 48 -17.99 30.11 4.14
N LEU A 49 -16.97 30.96 3.98
CA LEU A 49 -15.84 30.73 3.08
C LEU A 49 -14.90 29.66 3.64
N ILE A 50 -14.74 29.63 4.98
CA ILE A 50 -13.95 28.62 5.70
C ILE A 50 -14.56 27.24 5.49
N PHE A 51 -15.88 27.09 5.63
CA PHE A 51 -16.56 25.82 5.38
C PHE A 51 -16.40 25.33 3.94
N LYS A 52 -16.42 26.26 2.97
CA LYS A 52 -16.22 25.93 1.55
C LYS A 52 -14.78 25.50 1.25
N MET A 53 -13.80 26.14 1.88
CA MET A 53 -12.38 25.75 1.83
C MET A 53 -12.14 24.38 2.48
N VAL A 54 -12.71 24.11 3.66
CA VAL A 54 -12.66 22.78 4.32
C VAL A 54 -13.30 21.73 3.42
N GLY A 55 -14.46 22.03 2.83
CA GLY A 55 -15.18 21.13 1.93
C GLY A 55 -14.40 20.80 0.65
N LEU A 56 -13.65 21.75 0.07
CA LEU A 56 -12.76 21.48 -1.06
C LEU A 56 -11.49 20.73 -0.65
N LEU A 57 -11.06 20.86 0.61
CA LEU A 57 -9.85 20.22 1.09
C LEU A 57 -9.99 18.71 1.25
N ILE A 58 -11.17 18.23 1.62
CA ILE A 58 -11.46 16.79 1.78
C ILE A 58 -11.19 16.01 0.48
N PRO A 59 -11.79 16.35 -0.68
CA PRO A 59 -11.53 15.66 -1.94
C PRO A 59 -10.10 15.87 -2.45
N GLN A 60 -9.50 17.04 -2.18
CA GLN A 60 -8.10 17.29 -2.54
C GLN A 60 -7.16 16.37 -1.75
N ALA A 61 -7.33 16.26 -0.43
CA ALA A 61 -6.56 15.38 0.42
C ALA A 61 -6.76 13.90 0.04
N LEU A 62 -7.98 13.49 -0.26
CA LEU A 62 -8.30 12.10 -0.67
C LEU A 62 -7.60 11.71 -1.98
N THR A 63 -7.55 12.60 -2.97
CA THR A 63 -6.92 12.33 -4.27
C THR A 63 -5.42 12.07 -4.14
N PHE A 64 -4.72 12.80 -3.26
CA PHE A 64 -3.28 12.60 -3.02
C PHE A 64 -2.99 11.45 -2.05
N THR A 65 -3.83 11.26 -1.03
CA THR A 65 -3.61 10.22 -0.01
C THR A 65 -3.96 8.82 -0.49
N MET A 66 -4.81 8.65 -1.51
CA MET A 66 -5.13 7.32 -2.04
C MET A 66 -3.91 6.61 -2.66
N PRO A 67 -3.16 7.20 -3.63
CA PRO A 67 -1.97 6.55 -4.18
C PRO A 67 -0.81 6.49 -3.19
N TRP A 68 -0.60 7.56 -2.39
CA TRP A 68 0.51 7.58 -1.41
C TRP A 68 0.26 6.65 -0.22
N GLY A 69 -0.99 6.55 0.24
CA GLY A 69 -1.39 5.66 1.32
C GLY A 69 -1.20 4.20 0.97
N ILE A 70 -1.53 3.81 -0.28
CA ILE A 70 -1.29 2.44 -0.77
C ILE A 70 0.22 2.13 -0.81
N LEU A 71 1.06 3.08 -1.25
CA LEU A 71 2.51 2.89 -1.26
C LEU A 71 3.08 2.66 0.14
N VAL A 72 2.72 3.52 1.09
CA VAL A 72 3.17 3.41 2.48
C VAL A 72 2.67 2.11 3.12
N ALA A 73 1.40 1.75 2.91
CA ALA A 73 0.83 0.53 3.42
C ALA A 73 1.49 -0.72 2.85
N ALA A 74 1.76 -0.75 1.54
CA ALA A 74 2.48 -1.84 0.90
C ALA A 74 3.86 -2.02 1.54
N LEU A 75 4.62 -0.93 1.74
CA LEU A 75 5.93 -0.98 2.39
C LEU A 75 5.86 -1.53 3.83
N ILE A 76 4.87 -1.10 4.62
CA ILE A 76 4.69 -1.58 6.00
C ILE A 76 4.35 -3.08 6.01
N VAL A 77 3.43 -3.53 5.15
CA VAL A 77 3.00 -4.93 5.09
C VAL A 77 4.13 -5.82 4.59
N PHE A 78 4.80 -5.44 3.49
CA PHE A 78 5.95 -6.19 2.99
C PHE A 78 7.12 -6.21 3.99
N GLY A 79 7.33 -5.11 4.71
CA GLY A 79 8.32 -5.04 5.79
C GLY A 79 8.04 -6.04 6.91
N ARG A 80 6.79 -6.10 7.39
CA ARG A 80 6.37 -7.07 8.42
C ARG A 80 6.47 -8.51 7.93
N MET A 81 5.94 -8.78 6.74
CA MET A 81 5.97 -10.11 6.13
C MET A 81 7.40 -10.61 5.86
N SER A 82 8.35 -9.69 5.62
CA SER A 82 9.77 -10.01 5.49
C SER A 82 10.42 -10.35 6.82
N GLN A 83 9.96 -9.79 7.94
CA GLN A 83 10.42 -10.13 9.28
C GLN A 83 9.86 -11.47 9.74
N ASP A 84 8.60 -11.75 9.41
CA ASP A 84 7.90 -12.97 9.81
C ASP A 84 8.29 -14.21 8.97
N LEU A 85 9.26 -14.10 8.04
CA LEU A 85 9.70 -15.14 7.10
C LEU A 85 8.60 -15.75 6.23
N GLU A 86 7.36 -15.26 6.30
CA GLU A 86 6.22 -15.74 5.52
C GLU A 86 6.48 -15.59 4.02
N LEU A 87 7.13 -14.50 3.62
CA LEU A 87 7.51 -14.26 2.22
C LEU A 87 8.55 -15.28 1.73
N GLN A 88 9.43 -15.75 2.61
CA GLN A 88 10.44 -16.77 2.30
C GLN A 88 9.85 -18.18 2.28
N ALA A 89 8.91 -18.49 3.18
CA ALA A 89 8.16 -19.74 3.16
C ALA A 89 7.35 -19.90 1.85
N ILE A 90 6.69 -18.83 1.39
CA ILE A 90 5.96 -18.82 0.11
C ILE A 90 6.89 -19.05 -1.08
N ARG A 91 8.09 -18.44 -1.06
CA ARG A 91 9.10 -18.65 -2.10
C ARG A 91 9.66 -20.08 -2.10
N ALA A 92 9.94 -20.63 -0.92
CA ALA A 92 10.43 -22.00 -0.77
C ALA A 92 9.37 -23.05 -1.14
N ALA A 93 8.09 -22.75 -0.92
CA ALA A 93 6.96 -23.58 -1.35
C ALA A 93 6.70 -23.55 -2.88
N GLY A 94 7.54 -22.87 -3.66
CA GLY A 94 7.45 -22.86 -5.13
C GLY A 94 6.25 -22.10 -5.68
N ILE A 95 5.57 -21.29 -4.87
CA ILE A 95 4.32 -20.58 -5.25
C ILE A 95 4.60 -19.33 -6.11
N GLY A 96 5.86 -19.14 -6.52
CA GLY A 96 6.27 -18.17 -7.53
C GLY A 96 6.84 -18.94 -8.73
N SER A 97 6.30 -18.66 -9.90
CA SER A 97 6.57 -19.26 -11.23
C SER A 97 8.03 -19.33 -11.71
N PHE A 98 9.03 -19.13 -10.84
CA PHE A 98 10.46 -19.21 -11.17
C PHE A 98 11.03 -20.63 -11.01
N GLY A 99 10.46 -21.45 -10.12
CA GLY A 99 10.91 -22.84 -9.90
C GLY A 99 10.53 -23.79 -11.04
N ASP A 100 9.31 -23.68 -11.56
CA ASP A 100 8.84 -24.50 -12.68
C ASP A 100 9.64 -24.26 -13.97
N LEU A 101 10.17 -23.04 -14.15
CA LEU A 101 11.05 -22.71 -15.27
C LEU A 101 12.40 -23.46 -15.19
N PHE A 102 12.88 -23.74 -13.97
CA PHE A 102 14.15 -24.47 -13.75
C PHE A 102 13.98 -25.99 -13.86
N LEU A 103 12.79 -26.53 -13.56
CA LEU A 103 12.49 -27.95 -13.78
C LEU A 103 12.16 -28.27 -15.24
N GLN A 104 11.61 -27.33 -16.01
CA GLN A 104 11.40 -27.49 -17.46
C GLN A 104 12.72 -27.58 -18.26
N GLN A 105 13.81 -27.00 -17.76
CA GLN A 105 15.14 -27.09 -18.38
C GLN A 105 15.92 -28.37 -18.04
N ARG A 106 15.50 -29.15 -17.02
CA ARG A 106 16.13 -30.45 -16.67
C ARG A 106 15.40 -31.67 -17.24
N GLY A 107 14.26 -31.48 -17.91
CA GLY A 107 13.50 -32.56 -18.56
C GLY A 107 14.04 -33.01 -19.92
N ASP A 108 14.99 -32.27 -20.53
CA ASP A 108 15.55 -32.59 -21.85
C ASP A 108 17.00 -33.10 -21.77
N CYS A 109 17.23 -34.02 -20.85
CA CYS A 109 18.37 -34.93 -20.92
C CYS A 109 17.83 -36.35 -21.10
N SER A 110 17.16 -36.59 -22.23
CA SER A 110 16.96 -37.96 -22.72
C SER A 110 18.32 -38.49 -23.15
N PRO A 111 18.83 -39.58 -22.57
CA PRO A 111 20.06 -40.18 -23.02
C PRO A 111 19.74 -40.86 -24.36
N HIS A 112 20.07 -40.20 -25.46
CA HIS A 112 20.18 -40.90 -26.74
C HIS A 112 21.48 -41.72 -26.71
N SER A 113 21.48 -42.76 -25.88
CA SER A 113 22.44 -43.83 -25.93
C SER A 113 21.78 -45.02 -26.59
N SER A 114 22.38 -45.40 -27.72
CA SER A 114 22.57 -46.79 -28.13
C SER A 114 21.31 -47.60 -28.40
N LYS A 115 21.08 -47.91 -29.70
CA LYS A 115 20.88 -49.29 -30.18
C LYS A 115 21.17 -49.37 -31.69
N VAL A 116 22.20 -50.18 -32.00
CA VAL A 116 22.35 -51.13 -33.13
C VAL A 116 22.37 -50.56 -34.54
#